data_AF-A0AAV9CF02-F1
#
_entry.id   AF-A0AAV9CF02-F1
#
_cell.length_a   1.000
_cell.length_b   1.000
_cell.length_c   1.000
_cell.angle_alpha   90.00
_cell.angle_beta   90.00
_cell.angle_gamma   90.00
#
_symmetry.space_group_name_H-M   'P 1'
#
loop_
_entity.id
_entity.type
_entity.pdbx_description
1 polymer ?
#
loop_
_entity_poly.entity_id
_entity_poly.type
_entity_poly.pdbx_seq_one_letter_code
_entity_poly.pdbx_strand_id
1 'polypeptide(L)'
;MNKHAGRQKGALKGNADEPIIYNKEEDEIFHKLCLWSFTFPLHTQPLATNELRNYKQMGLIMVIKAEKVSAFREELKSLLSEL
;
A
#
# COMPACT_ATOMS: atom_id res chain seq x y z
N MET A 1 38.31 20.61 2.38
CA MET A 1 37.31 20.34 3.45
C MET A 1 36.02 19.85 2.81
N ASN A 2 35.60 18.64 3.19
CA ASN A 2 34.41 17.91 2.73
C ASN A 2 33.08 18.62 3.05
N LYS A 3 32.00 18.28 2.31
CA LYS A 3 30.88 17.47 2.82
C LYS A 3 29.78 17.25 1.75
N HIS A 4 29.49 15.97 1.51
CA HIS A 4 28.37 15.44 0.72
C HIS A 4 27.01 15.74 1.37
N ALA A 5 25.94 15.80 0.58
CA ALA A 5 24.68 15.12 0.90
C ALA A 5 23.78 15.01 -0.34
N GLY A 6 23.55 13.78 -0.78
CA GLY A 6 22.65 13.45 -1.88
C GLY A 6 21.21 13.82 -1.54
N ARG A 7 20.57 14.58 -2.45
CA ARG A 7 19.14 14.86 -2.41
C ARG A 7 18.40 13.68 -3.02
N GLN A 8 18.21 12.61 -2.25
CA GLN A 8 17.20 11.61 -2.57
C GLN A 8 15.83 12.28 -2.42
N LYS A 9 15.13 12.43 -3.55
CA LYS A 9 13.76 12.96 -3.61
C LYS A 9 12.88 12.04 -2.78
N GLY A 10 12.43 12.54 -1.63
CA GLY A 10 11.52 11.83 -0.74
C GLY A 10 10.28 11.41 -1.49
N ALA A 11 9.96 10.13 -1.40
CA ALA A 11 8.59 9.67 -1.53
C ALA A 11 7.74 10.54 -0.59
N LEU A 12 6.68 11.14 -1.13
CA LEU A 12 5.70 11.87 -0.35
C LEU A 12 5.11 10.89 0.67
N LYS A 13 5.59 11.02 1.90
CA LYS A 13 5.11 10.34 3.09
C LYS A 13 3.67 10.81 3.31
N GLY A 14 2.70 10.16 2.67
CA GLY A 14 1.31 10.19 3.16
C GLY A 14 1.35 9.80 4.62
N ASN A 15 0.59 10.49 5.46
CA ASN A 15 0.53 10.31 6.92
C ASN A 15 0.81 8.86 7.34
N ALA A 16 2.03 8.61 7.80
CA ALA A 16 2.47 7.25 8.15
C ALA A 16 1.78 6.70 9.42
N ASP A 17 0.96 7.52 10.07
CA ASP A 17 0.30 7.21 11.34
C ASP A 17 -1.18 6.80 11.17
N GLU A 18 -1.77 6.94 9.98
CA GLU A 18 -3.17 6.54 9.74
C GLU A 18 -3.23 5.08 9.26
N PRO A 19 -3.96 4.19 9.97
CA PRO A 19 -4.07 2.78 9.58
C PRO A 19 -4.83 2.64 8.25
N ILE A 20 -4.21 1.97 7.27
CA ILE A 20 -4.86 1.59 6.01
C ILE A 20 -5.50 0.23 6.20
N ILE A 21 -6.81 0.13 5.93
CA ILE A 21 -7.52 -1.14 5.86
C ILE A 21 -7.56 -1.57 4.40
N TYR A 22 -7.00 -2.75 4.10
CA TYR A 22 -7.11 -3.36 2.78
C TYR A 22 -8.37 -4.19 2.70
N ASN A 23 -9.11 -4.05 1.60
CA ASN A 23 -10.30 -4.87 1.36
C ASN A 23 -9.93 -6.31 1.02
N LYS A 24 -8.71 -6.54 0.53
CA LYS A 24 -8.19 -7.86 0.21
C LYS A 24 -6.80 -8.02 0.83
N GLU A 25 -6.55 -9.18 1.42
CA GLU A 25 -5.29 -9.45 2.11
C GLU A 25 -4.09 -9.48 1.14
N GLU A 26 -4.31 -9.86 -0.13
CA GLU A 26 -3.26 -9.80 -1.15
C GLU A 26 -2.77 -8.37 -1.45
N ASP A 27 -3.61 -7.35 -1.25
CA ASP A 27 -3.21 -5.96 -1.44
C ASP A 27 -2.18 -5.53 -0.39
N GLU A 28 -2.24 -6.12 0.82
CA GLU A 28 -1.24 -5.90 1.86
C GLU A 28 0.12 -6.49 1.45
N ILE A 29 0.12 -7.69 0.86
CA ILE A 29 1.33 -8.33 0.31
C ILE A 29 1.92 -7.44 -0.80
N PHE A 30 1.08 -6.95 -1.72
CA PHE A 30 1.54 -6.02 -2.75
C PHE A 30 2.14 -4.74 -2.18
N HIS A 31 1.54 -4.16 -1.15
CA HIS A 31 2.04 -2.93 -0.54
C HIS A 31 3.41 -3.15 0.10
N LYS A 32 3.62 -4.26 0.81
CA LYS A 32 4.92 -4.62 1.41
C LYS A 32 6.04 -4.69 0.37
N LEU A 33 5.73 -5.18 -0.84
CA LEU A 33 6.71 -5.39 -1.91
C LEU A 33 6.80 -4.22 -2.92
N CYS A 34 5.93 -3.22 -2.81
CA CYS A 34 5.87 -2.14 -3.78
C CYS A 34 7.09 -1.20 -3.65
N LEU A 35 7.49 -0.63 -4.79
CA LEU A 35 8.52 0.41 -4.85
C LEU A 35 7.95 1.77 -4.44
N TRP A 36 6.72 2.03 -4.86
CA TRP A 36 5.96 3.21 -4.45
C TRP A 36 4.47 2.93 -4.54
N SER A 37 3.73 3.69 -3.74
CA SER A 37 2.29 3.70 -3.72
C SER A 37 1.77 5.13 -3.78
N PHE A 38 0.55 5.29 -4.27
CA PHE A 38 -0.15 6.56 -4.30
C PHE A 38 -1.63 6.34 -4.04
N THR A 39 -2.18 7.15 -3.16
CA THR A 39 -3.60 7.12 -2.82
C THR A 39 -4.29 8.39 -3.30
N PHE A 40 -5.54 8.25 -3.71
CA PHE A 40 -6.39 9.37 -4.12
C PHE A 40 -7.83 9.16 -3.65
N PRO A 41 -8.57 10.24 -3.37
CA PRO A 41 -9.95 10.11 -2.91
C PRO A 41 -10.85 9.57 -4.03
N LEU A 42 -11.66 8.56 -3.72
CA LEU A 42 -12.74 8.14 -4.61
C LEU A 42 -13.99 8.97 -4.31
N HIS A 43 -14.75 9.29 -5.35
CA HIS A 43 -15.99 10.07 -5.23
C HIS A 43 -17.22 9.19 -4.94
N THR A 44 -17.00 7.93 -4.53
CA THR A 44 -18.07 6.96 -4.27
C THR A 44 -18.71 7.20 -2.91
N GLN A 45 -20.04 7.10 -2.85
CA GLN A 45 -20.79 7.17 -1.60
C GLN A 45 -20.39 5.99 -0.68
N PRO A 46 -20.19 6.22 0.63
CA PRO A 46 -19.81 5.13 1.52
C PRO A 46 -20.98 4.16 1.69
N LEU A 47 -20.80 2.90 1.26
CA LEU A 47 -21.47 1.76 1.91
C LEU A 47 -20.74 1.46 3.23
N ALA A 48 -20.52 2.48 4.05
CA ALA A 48 -19.83 2.30 5.32
C ALA A 48 -20.83 1.72 6.32
N THR A 49 -20.63 0.46 6.69
CA THR A 49 -21.16 -0.09 7.93
C THR A 49 -20.74 0.80 9.10
N ASN A 50 -21.46 0.76 10.22
CA ASN A 50 -21.21 1.64 11.37
C ASN A 50 -19.72 1.64 11.83
N GLU A 51 -19.06 0.50 11.67
CA GLU A 51 -17.64 0.28 12.01
C GLU A 51 -16.65 1.12 11.20
N LEU A 52 -16.98 1.48 9.95
CA LEU A 52 -16.07 2.18 9.04
C LEU A 52 -16.38 3.67 8.89
N ARG A 53 -17.23 4.24 9.76
CA ARG A 53 -17.68 5.64 9.68
C ARG A 53 -16.56 6.68 9.75
N ASN A 54 -15.44 6.34 10.38
CA ASN A 54 -14.27 7.21 10.51
C ASN A 54 -13.23 6.99 9.39
N TYR A 55 -13.49 6.06 8.48
CA TYR A 55 -12.60 5.77 7.36
C TYR A 55 -13.15 6.36 6.07
N LYS A 56 -12.24 6.86 5.22
CA LYS A 56 -12.56 7.33 3.88
C LYS A 56 -12.14 6.28 2.88
N GLN A 57 -13.03 5.95 1.93
CA GLN A 57 -12.66 5.08 0.82
C GLN A 57 -11.66 5.81 -0.10
N MET A 58 -10.53 5.16 -0.35
CA MET A 58 -9.44 5.68 -1.17
C MET A 58 -9.17 4.73 -2.33
N GLY A 59 -8.76 5.28 -3.47
CA GLY A 59 -8.14 4.55 -4.55
C GLY A 59 -6.65 4.41 -4.26
N LEU A 60 -6.07 3.28 -4.63
CA LEU A 60 -4.67 2.96 -4.40
C LEU A 60 -4.03 2.46 -5.70
N ILE A 61 -2.89 3.06 -6.05
CA ILE A 61 -2.01 2.59 -7.12
C ILE A 61 -0.72 2.13 -6.45
N MET A 62 -0.25 0.95 -6.83
CA MET A 62 1.02 0.37 -6.37
C MET A 62 1.86 -0.03 -7.56
N VAL A 63 3.15 0.24 -7.49
CA VAL A 63 4.11 -0.22 -8.50
C VAL A 63 5.06 -1.21 -7.88
N ILE A 64 5.11 -2.40 -8.46
CA ILE A 64 6.05 -3.45 -8.09
C ILE A 64 7.09 -3.62 -9.20
N LYS A 65 8.33 -3.93 -8.82
CA LYS A 65 9.36 -4.33 -9.79
C LYS A 65 9.11 -5.78 -10.23
N ALA A 66 9.39 -6.07 -11.50
CA ALA A 66 9.23 -7.43 -12.05
C ALA A 66 9.98 -8.50 -11.23
N GLU A 67 11.16 -8.16 -10.69
CA GLU A 67 11.97 -9.04 -9.84
C GLU A 67 11.26 -9.49 -8.55
N LYS A 68 10.28 -8.71 -8.06
CA LYS A 68 9.53 -9.01 -6.84
C LYS A 68 8.24 -9.81 -7.09
N VAL A 69 7.89 -10.08 -8.35
CA VAL A 69 6.69 -10.84 -8.70
C VAL A 69 6.76 -12.28 -8.20
N SER A 70 7.94 -12.91 -8.20
CA SER A 70 8.08 -14.28 -7.65
C SER A 70 7.82 -14.30 -6.15
N ALA A 71 8.42 -13.36 -5.41
CA ALA A 71 8.21 -13.23 -3.96
C ALA A 71 6.74 -13.00 -3.62
N PHE A 72 6.08 -12.10 -4.37
CA PHE A 72 4.63 -11.88 -4.23
C PHE A 72 3.83 -13.18 -4.41
N ARG A 73 4.14 -13.98 -5.44
CA ARG A 73 3.45 -15.26 -5.69
C ARG A 73 3.69 -16.28 -4.59
N GLU A 74 4.86 -16.28 -3.96
CA GLU A 74 5.19 -17.17 -2.85
C GLU A 74 4.42 -16.77 -1.59
N GLU A 75 4.41 -15.49 -1.22
CA GLU A 75 3.63 -14.98 -0.08
C GLU A 75 2.13 -15.19 -0.29
N LEU A 76 1.61 -14.93 -1.50
CA LEU A 76 0.21 -15.18 -1.84
C LEU A 76 -0.16 -16.68 -1.71
N LYS A 77 0.75 -17.58 -2.08
CA LYS A 77 0.53 -19.02 -1.88
C LYS A 77 0.49 -19.40 -0.41
N SER A 78 1.35 -18.81 0.43
CA SER A 78 1.32 -19.03 1.89
C SER A 78 -0.04 -18.63 2.45
N LEU A 79 -0.52 -17.43 2.08
CA LEU A 79 -1.82 -16.94 2.50
C LEU A 79 -2.96 -17.90 2.12
N LEU A 80 -2.98 -18.37 0.87
CA LEU A 80 -3.99 -19.33 0.41
C LEU A 80 -3.90 -20.71 1.06
N SER A 81 -2.74 -21.09 1.59
CA SER A 81 -2.56 -22.35 2.31
C SER A 81 -2.99 -22.27 3.78
N GLU A 82 -3.14 -21.06 4.31
CA GLU A 82 -3.57 -20.78 5.69
C GLU A 82 -5.10 -20.61 5.80
N LEU A 83 -5.80 -20.48 4.66
CA LEU A 83 -7.26 -20.44 4.49
C LEU A 83 -7.89 -21.84 4.46
#